data_AF-A0A646QCF6-F1
#
_entry.id   AF-A0A646QCF6-F1
#
_cell.length_a   1.000
_cell.length_b   1.000
_cell.length_c   1.000
_cell.angle_alpha   90.00
_cell.angle_beta   90.00
_cell.angle_gamma   90.00
#
_symmetry.space_group_name_H-M   'P 1'
#
loop_
_entity.id
_entity.type
_entity.pdbx_description
1 polymer ?
#
loop_
_entity_poly.entity_id
_entity_poly.type
_entity_poly.pdbx_seq_one_letter_code
_entity_poly.pdbx_strand_id
1 'polypeptide(L)'
;MSSAGDHGKTFGFGFRALKKYPEIIPLVGIIGVACVGVVAYSIYCFTKSDVILDRSKAPPWERINPEQPQKLLVVQQEYKKNPELEKLKREMGDYK
;
A
#
# COMPACT_ATOMS: atom_id res chain seq x y z
N MET A 1 8.14 59.00 9.55
CA MET A 1 8.62 58.68 8.19
C MET A 1 8.94 57.20 8.16
N SER A 2 8.24 56.46 7.30
CA SER A 2 8.46 55.07 6.87
C SER A 2 8.43 53.94 7.93
N SER A 3 7.23 53.38 8.16
CA SER A 3 7.06 52.00 8.63
C SER A 3 6.98 51.11 7.40
N ALA A 4 8.12 50.58 6.94
CA ALA A 4 8.15 49.59 5.86
C ALA A 4 7.76 48.22 6.43
N GLY A 5 6.46 47.92 6.38
CA GLY A 5 5.92 46.61 6.72
C GLY A 5 6.44 45.56 5.75
N ASP A 6 7.19 44.60 6.28
CA ASP A 6 7.64 43.39 5.63
C ASP A 6 6.48 42.70 4.90
N HIS A 7 6.51 42.70 3.57
CA HIS A 7 5.56 41.98 2.74
C HIS A 7 5.99 40.52 2.66
N GLY A 8 5.72 39.80 3.74
CA GLY A 8 5.73 38.34 3.76
C GLY A 8 4.80 37.82 2.67
N LYS A 9 5.36 37.43 1.53
CA LYS A 9 4.62 36.79 0.44
C LYS A 9 4.14 35.45 0.99
N THR A 10 2.92 35.40 1.51
CA THR A 10 2.24 34.15 1.82
C THR A 10 2.10 33.38 0.51
N PHE A 11 2.96 32.39 0.29
CA PHE A 11 2.86 31.46 -0.81
C PHE A 11 1.62 30.58 -0.55
N GLY A 12 0.45 31.11 -0.91
CA GLY A 12 -0.83 30.47 -0.65
C GLY A 12 -1.01 29.28 -1.56
N PHE A 13 -0.66 28.09 -1.07
CA PHE A 13 -0.94 26.82 -1.76
C PHE A 13 -2.44 26.51 -1.58
N GLY A 14 -3.22 26.72 -2.64
CA GLY A 14 -4.67 26.49 -2.63
C GLY A 14 -5.30 26.71 -4.00
N PHE A 15 -6.61 26.49 -4.12
CA PHE A 15 -7.34 26.58 -5.40
C PHE A 15 -7.20 27.94 -6.10
N ARG A 16 -6.94 29.01 -5.35
CA ARG A 16 -6.66 30.36 -5.90
C ARG A 16 -5.32 30.44 -6.65
N ALA A 17 -4.28 29.72 -6.20
CA ALA A 17 -2.99 29.69 -6.88
C ALA A 17 -3.04 28.83 -8.16
N LEU A 18 -3.77 27.71 -8.12
CA LEU A 18 -3.99 26.84 -9.28
C LEU A 18 -4.76 27.56 -10.40
N LYS A 19 -5.72 28.43 -10.07
CA LYS A 19 -6.44 29.25 -11.05
C LYS A 19 -5.57 30.37 -11.66
N LYS A 20 -4.56 30.83 -10.91
CA LYS A 20 -3.65 31.90 -11.34
C LYS A 20 -2.52 31.41 -12.24
N TYR A 21 -2.09 30.16 -12.05
CA TYR A 21 -0.97 29.52 -12.76
C TYR A 21 -1.40 28.13 -13.26
N PRO A 22 -2.06 28.03 -14.44
CA PRO A 22 -2.59 26.77 -14.95
C PRO A 22 -1.52 25.73 -15.28
N GLU A 23 -0.28 26.15 -15.53
CA GLU A 23 0.88 25.29 -15.78
C GLU A 23 1.27 24.42 -14.57
N ILE A 24 0.85 24.79 -13.36
CA ILE A 24 1.16 24.06 -12.12
C ILE A 24 0.18 22.89 -11.90
N ILE A 25 -1.00 22.93 -12.53
CA ILE A 25 -2.05 21.91 -12.41
C ILE A 25 -1.55 20.50 -12.76
N PRO A 26 -0.89 20.25 -13.91
CA PRO A 26 -0.40 18.91 -14.24
C PRO A 26 0.68 18.41 -13.25
N LEU A 27 1.55 19.31 -12.77
CA LEU A 27 2.61 18.97 -11.82
C LEU A 27 2.02 18.51 -10.48
N VAL A 28 1.09 19.29 -9.92
CA VAL A 28 0.40 18.95 -8.66
C VAL A 28 -0.47 17.71 -8.83
N GLY A 29 -1.06 17.50 -10.01
CA GLY A 29 -1.83 16.31 -10.33
C GLY A 29 -0.99 15.03 -10.24
N ILE A 30 0.19 15.00 -10.88
CA ILE A 30 1.08 13.83 -10.85
C ILE A 30 1.57 13.55 -9.42
N ILE A 31 2.00 14.59 -8.70
CA ILE A 31 2.46 14.45 -7.31
C ILE A 31 1.31 13.96 -6.42
N GLY A 32 0.10 14.50 -6.60
CA GLY A 32 -1.09 14.08 -5.86
C GLY A 32 -1.41 12.60 -6.09
N VAL A 33 -1.44 12.16 -7.35
CA VAL A 33 -1.66 10.75 -7.71
C VAL A 33 -0.56 9.86 -7.13
N ALA A 34 0.69 10.28 -7.17
CA ALA A 34 1.82 9.53 -6.61
C ALA A 34 1.69 9.37 -5.09
N CYS A 35 1.42 10.47 -4.36
CA CYS A 35 1.25 10.43 -2.91
C CYS A 35 0.07 9.54 -2.49
N VAL A 36 -1.08 9.66 -3.16
CA VAL A 36 -2.25 8.81 -2.89
C VAL A 36 -1.93 7.35 -3.20
N GLY A 37 -1.27 7.07 -4.32
CA GLY A 37 -0.85 5.73 -4.70
C GLY A 37 0.09 5.09 -3.69
N VAL A 38 1.08 5.84 -3.18
CA VAL A 38 2.02 5.38 -2.15
C VAL A 38 1.30 5.06 -0.85
N VAL A 39 0.38 5.91 -0.39
CA VAL A 39 -0.38 5.67 0.85
C VAL A 39 -1.27 4.43 0.69
N ALA A 40 -2.00 4.33 -0.42
CA ALA A 40 -2.84 3.17 -0.70
C ALA A 40 -2.03 1.87 -0.77
N TYR A 41 -0.88 1.89 -1.45
CA TYR A 41 0.00 0.73 -1.57
C TYR A 41 0.63 0.34 -0.22
N SER A 42 1.01 1.32 0.60
CA SER A 42 1.55 1.06 1.94
C SER A 42 0.54 0.34 2.82
N ILE A 43 -0.73 0.79 2.82
CA ILE A 43 -1.82 0.12 3.54
C ILE A 43 -2.04 -1.29 3.00
N TYR A 44 -2.04 -1.47 1.68
CA TYR A 44 -2.15 -2.78 1.04
C TYR A 44 -1.01 -3.74 1.44
N CYS A 45 0.23 -3.25 1.53
CA CYS A 45 1.36 -4.07 1.97
C CYS A 45 1.21 -4.55 3.42
N PHE A 46 0.66 -3.73 4.32
CA PHE A 46 0.43 -4.14 5.70
C PHE A 46 -0.67 -5.19 5.87
N THR A 47 -1.64 -5.25 4.96
CA THR A 47 -2.71 -6.27 5.00
C THR A 47 -2.32 -7.59 4.33
N LYS A 48 -1.24 -7.59 3.53
CA LYS A 48 -0.73 -8.79 2.86
C LYS A 48 -0.07 -9.75 3.85
N SER A 49 -0.40 -11.03 3.74
CA SER A 49 0.20 -12.13 4.52
C SER A 49 1.71 -12.29 4.32
N ASP A 50 2.22 -11.79 3.18
CA ASP A 50 3.64 -11.92 2.80
C ASP A 50 4.56 -10.97 3.59
N VAL A 51 4.00 -9.94 4.23
CA VAL A 51 4.76 -9.02 5.07
C VAL A 51 4.76 -9.51 6.51
N ILE A 52 5.92 -10.00 6.94
CA ILE A 52 6.14 -10.55 8.29
C ILE A 52 6.56 -9.40 9.21
N LEU A 53 5.61 -8.89 9.99
CA LEU A 53 5.90 -7.92 11.04
C LEU A 53 6.37 -8.59 12.34
N ASP A 54 6.10 -9.89 12.51
CA ASP A 54 6.47 -10.67 13.68
C ASP A 54 7.08 -12.00 13.22
N ARG A 55 8.35 -12.21 13.57
CA ARG A 55 9.15 -13.39 13.16
C ARG A 55 8.82 -14.65 13.98
N SER A 56 8.03 -14.52 15.06
CA SER A 56 7.73 -15.62 15.98
C SER A 56 6.52 -16.50 15.60
N LYS A 57 5.82 -16.19 14.51
CA LYS A 57 4.62 -16.94 14.07
C LYS A 57 4.97 -17.99 13.01
N ALA A 58 4.05 -18.96 12.85
CA ALA A 58 4.09 -20.01 11.83
C ALA A 58 4.63 -19.49 10.48
N PRO A 59 5.44 -20.31 9.78
CA PRO A 59 6.19 -19.85 8.62
C PRO A 59 5.27 -19.24 7.54
N PRO A 60 5.76 -18.27 6.77
CA PRO A 60 4.91 -17.42 5.92
C PRO A 60 4.07 -18.20 4.90
N TRP A 61 4.64 -19.28 4.36
CA TRP A 61 3.97 -20.13 3.37
C TRP A 61 2.78 -20.92 3.95
N GLU A 62 2.72 -21.11 5.26
CA GLU A 62 1.60 -21.79 5.93
C GLU A 62 0.39 -20.90 6.14
N ARG A 63 0.59 -19.57 6.17
CA ARG A 63 -0.45 -18.58 6.38
C ARG A 63 -1.19 -18.20 5.10
N ILE A 64 -0.67 -18.62 3.95
CA ILE A 64 -1.20 -18.31 2.63
C ILE A 64 -2.42 -19.19 2.36
N ASN A 65 -3.56 -18.58 2.04
CA ASN A 65 -4.70 -19.32 1.55
C ASN A 65 -4.52 -19.62 0.04
N PRO A 66 -4.40 -20.89 -0.37
CA PRO A 66 -4.24 -21.27 -1.78
C PRO A 66 -5.45 -20.91 -2.65
N GLU A 67 -6.64 -20.75 -2.05
CA GLU A 67 -7.88 -20.46 -2.79
C GLU A 67 -8.05 -18.98 -3.13
N GLN A 68 -7.23 -18.10 -2.53
CA GLN A 68 -7.28 -16.67 -2.77
C GLN A 68 -6.20 -16.24 -3.77
N PRO A 69 -6.50 -15.25 -4.64
CA PRO A 69 -5.51 -14.68 -5.53
C PRO A 69 -4.42 -13.97 -4.72
N GLN A 70 -3.19 -14.47 -4.83
CA GLN A 70 -2.05 -13.90 -4.10
C GLN A 70 -1.51 -12.60 -4.70
N LYS A 71 -1.86 -12.28 -5.95
CA LYS A 71 -1.34 -11.10 -6.66
C LYS A 71 -2.51 -10.18 -7.05
N LEU A 72 -2.19 -8.92 -7.37
CA LEU A 72 -3.18 -7.94 -7.83
C LEU A 72 -3.91 -8.40 -9.09
N LEU A 73 -3.21 -9.13 -9.96
CA LEU A 73 -3.75 -9.78 -11.13
C LEU A 73 -3.31 -11.24 -11.09
N VAL A 74 -4.27 -12.16 -11.16
CA VAL A 74 -3.99 -13.59 -11.24
C VAL A 74 -4.69 -14.12 -12.48
N VAL A 75 -3.89 -14.69 -13.39
CA VAL A 75 -4.37 -15.37 -14.58
C VAL A 75 -4.06 -16.85 -14.38
N GLN A 76 -5.09 -17.70 -14.42
CA GLN A 76 -4.98 -19.17 -14.32
C GLN A 76 -4.20 -19.65 -13.08
N GLN A 77 -4.81 -19.50 -11.90
CA GLN A 77 -4.22 -19.98 -10.65
C GLN A 77 -4.26 -21.51 -10.56
N GLU A 78 -3.09 -22.16 -10.66
CA GLU A 78 -2.94 -23.62 -10.54
C GLU A 78 -2.78 -24.11 -9.09
N TYR A 79 -2.42 -23.22 -8.16
CA TYR A 79 -2.16 -23.60 -6.77
C TYR A 79 -3.48 -23.83 -6.03
N LYS A 80 -3.83 -25.11 -5.79
CA LYS A 80 -5.05 -25.54 -5.11
C LYS A 80 -4.73 -26.27 -3.81
N LYS A 81 -5.67 -26.24 -2.89
CA LYS A 81 -5.58 -26.90 -1.59
C LYS A 81 -5.48 -28.42 -1.75
N ASN A 82 -4.40 -29.02 -1.24
CA ASN A 82 -4.24 -30.48 -1.25
C ASN A 82 -4.83 -31.08 0.06
N PRO A 83 -5.86 -31.95 -0.02
CA PRO A 83 -6.47 -32.56 1.17
C PRO A 83 -5.54 -33.51 1.92
N GLU A 84 -4.54 -34.10 1.27
CA GLU A 84 -3.58 -35.01 1.91
C GLU A 84 -2.63 -34.25 2.85
N LEU A 85 -2.17 -33.08 2.41
CA LEU A 85 -1.33 -32.20 3.23
C LEU A 85 -2.08 -31.69 4.47
N GLU A 86 -3.39 -31.43 4.37
CA GLU A 86 -4.19 -31.05 5.54
C GLU A 86 -4.36 -32.18 6.55
N LYS A 87 -4.58 -33.41 6.07
CA LYS A 87 -4.69 -34.57 6.96
C LYS A 87 -3.37 -34.80 7.71
N LEU A 88 -2.25 -34.77 6.99
CA LEU A 88 -0.92 -34.88 7.60
C LEU A 88 -0.66 -33.80 8.64
N LYS A 89 -1.07 -32.55 8.39
CA LYS A 89 -0.96 -31.47 9.40
C LYS A 89 -1.78 -31.75 10.66
N ARG A 90 -2.99 -32.27 10.51
CA ARG A 90 -3.86 -32.65 11.65
C ARG A 90 -3.28 -33.82 12.44
N GLU A 91 -2.63 -34.76 11.78
CA GLU A 91 -2.04 -35.97 12.39
C GLU A 91 -0.70 -35.69 13.08
N MET A 92 0.16 -34.86 12.48
CA MET A 92 1.52 -34.61 12.95
C MET A 92 1.61 -33.45 13.96
N GLY A 93 0.57 -32.63 14.07
CA GLY A 93 0.57 -31.39 14.85
C GLY A 93 1.39 -30.28 14.18
N ASP A 94 1.02 -29.02 14.44
CA ASP A 94 1.74 -27.86 13.89
C ASP A 94 3.22 -27.88 14.33
N TYR A 95 4.14 -27.57 13.40
CA TYR A 95 5.56 -27.40 13.71
C TYR A 95 5.71 -26.24 14.70
N LYS A 96 6.23 -26.55 15.90
CA LYS A 96 6.35 -25.62 17.02
C LYS A 96 7.53 -24.65 16.86
#